data_AF-G4STR8-F1
#
_entry.id   AF-G4STR8-F1
#
_cell.length_a   1.000
_cell.length_b   1.000
_cell.length_c   1.000
_cell.angle_alpha   90.00
_cell.angle_beta   90.00
_cell.angle_gamma   90.00
#
_symmetry.space_group_name_H-M   'P 1'
#
loop_
_entity.id
_entity.type
_entity.pdbx_description
1 polymer ?
#
loop_
_entity_poly.entity_id
_entity_poly.type
_entity_poly.pdbx_seq_one_letter_code
_entity_poly.pdbx_strand_id
1 'polypeptide(L)'
;MKNIIYNSIVIASFLSLSACAPKRHYTDNNITTRPLASGTSTQTRVSAAVEEWRNSGVKVSAGQNYRVSAKGQWRTYPTCNFTGPDGIGLYKAWCDNSPLFPPIIDGYSHSTLIAKIGEQGKPFVVGSDVTFTASENGPLMFRTNDVINGNHDNEGYVDVEIAFADSNPAIASPNPAMITLPPGTQQLSASSPTVQPMSNAAIDAIGTIPLRRAALVIGNSEYAFSPLKNPVNDAKAMADSLSRLGFEVTLLLDGNQEQMEAAIDKFGRLMSAGKLVGLFYFAGHGVQVDGSNYLIPTDAVIKRQSDVRYKAVNIGQVLGAMEGEDNLQILILDACRDNPLPRSFRSAGRGLAKIDGPKGTIIGFATSPGSVAADGEDDNGIYTKHLLNTMQVPGLTIEEVFKRVLQGVNQETGGQQIPWMESSFTGNFLFIP
;
A
#
# COMPACT_ATOMS: atom_id res chain seq x y z
N MET A 1 -40.85 -24.27 17.63
CA MET A 1 -40.44 -25.16 16.52
C MET A 1 -40.64 -24.44 15.20
N LYS A 2 -39.55 -23.88 14.66
CA LYS A 2 -39.33 -23.29 13.32
C LYS A 2 -38.35 -22.12 13.50
N ASN A 3 -37.03 -22.41 13.48
CA ASN A 3 -35.94 -21.44 13.18
C ASN A 3 -34.54 -22.09 13.30
N ILE A 4 -34.34 -23.31 12.79
CA ILE A 4 -33.01 -23.99 12.83
C ILE A 4 -32.47 -24.38 11.44
N ILE A 5 -33.14 -24.06 10.32
CA ILE A 5 -32.75 -24.64 9.02
C ILE A 5 -32.08 -23.64 8.03
N TYR A 6 -31.98 -22.34 8.34
CA TYR A 6 -31.44 -21.38 7.36
C TYR A 6 -29.93 -21.07 7.44
N ASN A 7 -29.16 -21.72 8.31
CA ASN A 7 -27.72 -21.43 8.47
C ASN A 7 -26.75 -22.49 7.89
N SER A 8 -27.25 -23.52 7.20
CA SER A 8 -26.39 -24.63 6.75
C SER A 8 -26.20 -24.74 5.23
N ILE A 9 -26.70 -23.79 4.42
CA ILE A 9 -26.68 -23.90 2.94
C ILE A 9 -25.78 -22.86 2.24
N VAL A 10 -25.31 -21.81 2.93
CA VAL A 10 -24.42 -20.79 2.31
C VAL A 10 -22.92 -21.13 2.43
N ILE A 11 -22.53 -22.13 3.23
CA ILE A 11 -21.11 -22.48 3.46
C ILE A 11 -20.56 -23.49 2.43
N ALA A 12 -21.42 -24.12 1.62
CA ALA A 12 -20.98 -25.23 0.73
C ALA A 12 -20.77 -24.84 -0.76
N SER A 13 -20.85 -23.56 -1.14
CA SER A 13 -20.82 -23.15 -2.57
C SER A 13 -19.58 -22.35 -3.02
N PHE A 14 -18.55 -22.21 -2.18
CA PHE A 14 -17.26 -21.61 -2.58
C PHE A 14 -16.08 -22.61 -2.64
N LEU A 15 -16.33 -23.91 -2.44
CA LEU A 15 -15.37 -24.97 -2.76
C LEU A 15 -15.73 -25.64 -4.08
N SER A 16 -15.58 -24.92 -5.19
CA SER A 16 -15.35 -25.57 -6.48
C SER A 16 -14.59 -24.65 -7.42
N LEU A 17 -13.44 -25.19 -7.89
CA LEU A 17 -12.61 -24.74 -9.00
C LEU A 17 -11.49 -23.72 -8.72
N SER A 18 -10.66 -23.97 -7.70
CA SER A 18 -9.22 -23.67 -7.80
C SER A 18 -8.54 -24.92 -8.34
N ALA A 19 -8.49 -25.04 -9.67
CA ALA A 19 -7.82 -26.15 -10.34
C ALA A 19 -6.35 -26.23 -9.91
N CYS A 20 -5.89 -27.41 -9.52
CA CYS A 20 -4.50 -27.72 -9.20
C CYS A 20 -3.56 -27.20 -10.30
N ALA A 21 -2.87 -26.08 -10.04
CA ALA A 21 -1.72 -25.72 -10.85
C ALA A 21 -0.61 -26.77 -10.59
N PRO A 22 0.12 -27.21 -11.63
CA PRO A 22 1.17 -28.20 -11.44
C PRO A 22 2.28 -27.64 -10.53
N LYS A 23 2.77 -28.49 -9.63
CA LYS A 23 3.94 -28.22 -8.79
C LYS A 23 5.08 -27.70 -9.65
N ARG A 24 5.53 -26.47 -9.38
CA ARG A 24 6.71 -25.88 -10.01
C ARG A 24 7.90 -26.10 -9.10
N HIS A 25 9.03 -26.41 -9.71
CA HIS A 25 10.31 -26.63 -9.05
C HIS A 25 11.33 -25.67 -9.65
N TYR A 26 12.32 -25.26 -8.86
CA TYR A 26 13.48 -24.62 -9.42
C TYR A 26 14.23 -25.65 -10.30
N THR A 27 14.52 -25.29 -11.54
CA THR A 27 15.19 -26.21 -12.49
C THR A 27 16.70 -26.22 -12.32
N ASP A 28 17.22 -25.28 -11.53
CA ASP A 28 18.62 -25.08 -11.17
C ASP A 28 18.92 -25.54 -9.74
N ASN A 29 18.24 -26.57 -9.23
CA ASN A 29 18.38 -27.09 -7.86
C ASN A 29 19.81 -27.48 -7.42
N ASN A 30 20.77 -27.55 -8.34
CA ASN A 30 22.19 -27.80 -8.07
C ASN A 30 23.04 -26.51 -8.00
N ILE A 31 22.50 -25.40 -7.51
CA ILE A 31 23.32 -24.21 -7.23
C ILE A 31 24.39 -24.59 -6.20
N THR A 32 25.65 -24.51 -6.62
CA THR A 32 26.79 -24.71 -5.71
C THR A 32 26.85 -23.54 -4.73
N THR A 33 26.55 -23.80 -3.47
CA THR A 33 26.63 -22.79 -2.41
C THR A 33 28.09 -22.46 -2.08
N ARG A 34 28.46 -21.16 -2.10
CA ARG A 34 29.82 -20.69 -1.83
C ARG A 34 29.82 -19.58 -0.77
N PRO A 35 30.89 -19.43 0.04
CA PRO A 35 31.04 -18.26 0.89
C PRO A 35 31.03 -16.98 0.05
N LEU A 36 30.38 -15.94 0.58
CA LEU A 36 30.43 -14.62 -0.04
C LEU A 36 31.84 -14.03 0.12
N ALA A 37 32.38 -13.40 -0.93
CA ALA A 37 33.65 -12.69 -0.84
C ALA A 37 33.43 -11.29 -0.22
N SER A 38 34.38 -10.83 0.60
CA SER A 38 34.29 -9.49 1.20
C SER A 38 34.21 -8.42 0.11
N GLY A 39 33.34 -7.41 0.29
CA GLY A 39 33.10 -6.35 -0.69
C GLY A 39 32.32 -6.77 -1.94
N THR A 40 31.73 -7.97 -1.96
CA THR A 40 30.89 -8.45 -3.07
C THR A 40 29.44 -8.65 -2.62
N SER A 41 28.52 -8.60 -3.57
CA SER A 41 27.12 -9.00 -3.37
C SER A 41 26.74 -10.14 -4.31
N THR A 42 25.73 -10.91 -3.94
CA THR A 42 25.13 -11.98 -4.75
C THR A 42 23.64 -11.73 -4.90
N GLN A 43 23.12 -11.91 -6.12
CA GLN A 43 21.71 -11.77 -6.41
C GLN A 43 21.06 -13.13 -6.69
N THR A 44 19.84 -13.32 -6.22
CA THR A 44 19.00 -14.49 -6.52
C THR A 44 17.55 -14.08 -6.69
N ARG A 45 16.83 -14.75 -7.59
CA ARG A 45 15.39 -14.54 -7.77
C ARG A 45 14.62 -15.59 -6.98
N VAL A 46 13.65 -15.14 -6.21
CA VAL A 46 12.71 -15.98 -5.45
C VAL A 46 11.33 -15.84 -6.07
N SER A 47 10.84 -16.91 -6.70
CA SER A 47 9.53 -16.98 -7.32
C SER A 47 8.49 -17.42 -6.30
N ALA A 48 7.40 -16.66 -6.14
CA ALA A 48 6.30 -17.06 -5.26
C ALA A 48 5.59 -18.31 -5.76
N ALA A 49 5.52 -18.49 -7.09
CA ALA A 49 4.94 -19.67 -7.74
C ALA A 49 5.73 -20.98 -7.50
N VAL A 50 6.90 -20.91 -6.85
CA VAL A 50 7.71 -22.08 -6.49
C VAL A 50 7.76 -22.16 -4.97
N GLU A 51 6.98 -23.07 -4.40
CA GLU A 51 6.80 -23.19 -2.95
C GLU A 51 7.98 -23.87 -2.21
N GLU A 52 9.08 -24.12 -2.93
CA GLU A 52 10.33 -24.65 -2.39
C GLU A 52 11.20 -23.54 -1.78
N TRP A 53 12.08 -23.91 -0.85
CA TRP A 53 13.12 -23.02 -0.38
C TRP A 53 14.16 -22.78 -1.49
N ARG A 54 14.25 -21.54 -1.96
CA ARG A 54 15.25 -21.11 -2.94
C ARG A 54 16.62 -21.03 -2.30
N ASN A 55 17.54 -21.92 -2.68
CA ASN A 55 18.96 -21.77 -2.34
C ASN A 55 19.52 -20.53 -3.04
N SER A 56 20.10 -19.60 -2.28
CA SER A 56 20.66 -18.36 -2.82
C SER A 56 22.01 -18.52 -3.51
N GLY A 57 22.69 -19.64 -3.30
CA GLY A 57 24.09 -19.82 -3.66
C GLY A 57 25.08 -19.24 -2.65
N VAL A 58 24.61 -18.59 -1.58
CA VAL A 58 25.46 -18.02 -0.52
C VAL A 58 25.52 -18.95 0.68
N LYS A 59 26.75 -19.27 1.13
CA LYS A 59 27.02 -19.98 2.39
C LYS A 59 27.38 -18.94 3.44
N VAL A 60 26.50 -18.76 4.42
CA VAL A 60 26.75 -17.86 5.56
C VAL A 60 27.57 -18.56 6.62
N SER A 61 28.37 -17.78 7.36
CA SER A 61 29.19 -18.27 8.47
C SER A 61 28.69 -17.73 9.80
N ALA A 62 28.57 -18.60 10.80
CA ALA A 62 28.12 -18.26 12.13
C ALA A 62 28.91 -17.08 12.71
N GLY A 63 28.21 -16.10 13.28
CA GLY A 63 28.78 -14.88 13.86
C GLY A 63 29.13 -13.77 12.86
N GLN A 64 28.99 -14.00 11.53
CA GLN A 64 29.15 -12.94 10.54
C GLN A 64 27.84 -12.19 10.31
N ASN A 65 27.95 -10.89 10.03
CA ASN A 65 26.80 -10.03 9.72
C ASN A 65 26.60 -9.92 8.21
N TYR A 66 25.36 -10.11 7.79
CA TYR A 66 24.93 -10.00 6.40
C TYR A 66 23.79 -9.00 6.31
N ARG A 67 23.74 -8.28 5.20
CA ARG A 67 22.58 -7.51 4.79
C ARG A 67 21.90 -8.22 3.63
N VAL A 68 20.59 -8.33 3.71
CA VAL A 68 19.74 -8.80 2.63
C VAL A 68 18.79 -7.68 2.28
N SER A 69 18.73 -7.34 1.00
CA SER A 69 17.74 -6.41 0.46
C SER A 69 16.96 -7.11 -0.65
N ALA A 70 15.68 -6.81 -0.78
CA ALA A 70 14.81 -7.43 -1.75
C ALA A 70 13.90 -6.40 -2.41
N LYS A 71 13.62 -6.61 -3.70
CA LYS A 71 12.68 -5.79 -4.47
C LYS A 71 11.91 -6.64 -5.46
N GLY A 72 10.81 -6.11 -5.97
CA GLY A 72 9.89 -6.86 -6.82
C GLY A 72 8.58 -7.09 -6.10
N GLN A 73 7.69 -7.85 -6.73
CA GLN A 73 6.32 -7.99 -6.28
C GLN A 73 5.80 -9.40 -6.50
N TRP A 74 5.04 -9.89 -5.54
CA TRP A 74 4.37 -11.17 -5.60
C TRP A 74 3.04 -11.17 -4.82
N ARG A 75 2.28 -12.24 -4.93
CA ARG A 75 1.06 -12.49 -4.15
C ARG A 75 0.93 -13.97 -3.85
N THR A 76 0.30 -14.28 -2.72
CA THR A 76 0.08 -15.64 -2.22
C THR A 76 -1.30 -16.21 -2.51
N TYR A 77 -2.24 -15.40 -2.96
CA TYR A 77 -3.48 -15.92 -3.52
C TYR A 77 -3.90 -15.07 -4.71
N PRO A 78 -4.54 -15.63 -5.76
CA PRO A 78 -4.97 -14.88 -6.93
C PRO A 78 -5.95 -13.76 -6.59
N THR A 79 -6.67 -13.92 -5.49
CA THR A 79 -7.64 -12.98 -4.96
C THR A 79 -7.03 -11.95 -4.00
N CYS A 80 -5.73 -12.08 -3.69
CA CYS A 80 -4.93 -11.04 -3.09
C CYS A 80 -4.23 -10.21 -4.18
N ASN A 81 -3.91 -9.00 -3.82
CA ASN A 81 -3.12 -8.06 -4.58
C ASN A 81 -1.62 -8.37 -4.42
N PHE A 82 -0.84 -7.88 -5.38
CA PHE A 82 0.60 -7.95 -5.34
C PHE A 82 1.14 -7.00 -4.27
N THR A 83 2.10 -7.47 -3.49
CA THR A 83 2.82 -6.72 -2.47
C THR A 83 4.31 -6.85 -2.68
N GLY A 84 5.07 -5.98 -2.01
CA GLY A 84 6.51 -6.09 -1.92
C GLY A 84 6.94 -7.27 -1.05
N PRO A 85 8.26 -7.48 -0.89
CA PRO A 85 8.82 -8.54 -0.03
C PRO A 85 8.50 -8.35 1.46
N ASP A 86 8.05 -7.17 1.89
CA ASP A 86 7.51 -6.89 3.22
C ASP A 86 6.11 -7.49 3.44
N GLY A 87 5.40 -7.83 2.36
CA GLY A 87 4.06 -8.41 2.44
C GLY A 87 2.98 -7.42 2.89
N ILE A 88 3.29 -6.11 2.95
CA ILE A 88 2.40 -5.05 3.40
C ILE A 88 1.43 -4.65 2.28
N GLY A 89 0.20 -4.27 2.65
CA GLY A 89 -0.82 -3.77 1.73
C GLY A 89 -1.75 -4.85 1.16
N LEU A 90 -1.83 -6.03 1.78
CA LEU A 90 -2.85 -7.03 1.45
C LEU A 90 -4.21 -6.57 2.01
N TYR A 91 -5.20 -6.31 1.14
CA TYR A 91 -6.47 -5.70 1.58
C TYR A 91 -7.51 -6.69 2.13
N LYS A 92 -7.22 -8.00 2.12
CA LYS A 92 -8.10 -8.98 2.77
C LYS A 92 -7.39 -9.53 3.98
N ALA A 93 -8.00 -9.39 5.15
CA ALA A 93 -7.44 -9.87 6.42
C ALA A 93 -7.04 -11.36 6.37
N TRP A 94 -7.71 -12.19 5.56
CA TRP A 94 -7.34 -13.59 5.38
C TRP A 94 -6.09 -13.81 4.50
N CYS A 95 -5.70 -12.84 3.66
CA CYS A 95 -4.42 -12.83 2.95
C CYS A 95 -3.25 -12.55 3.93
N ASP A 96 -3.49 -11.76 4.97
CA ASP A 96 -2.50 -11.52 6.02
C ASP A 96 -2.42 -12.71 6.97
N ASN A 97 -3.57 -13.18 7.48
CA ASN A 97 -3.62 -14.25 8.46
C ASN A 97 -4.87 -15.12 8.26
N SER A 98 -4.71 -16.21 7.51
CA SER A 98 -5.76 -17.21 7.31
C SER A 98 -5.75 -18.23 8.45
N PRO A 99 -6.84 -18.42 9.20
CA PRO A 99 -6.92 -19.44 10.24
C PRO A 99 -6.92 -20.87 9.65
N LEU A 100 -7.18 -21.02 8.35
CA LEU A 100 -7.17 -22.32 7.65
C LEU A 100 -5.79 -22.67 7.09
N PHE A 101 -4.98 -21.65 6.78
CA PHE A 101 -3.64 -21.78 6.23
C PHE A 101 -2.77 -20.79 7.00
N PRO A 102 -2.18 -21.16 8.15
CA PRO A 102 -1.35 -20.24 8.90
C PRO A 102 -0.03 -19.99 8.16
N PRO A 103 0.53 -18.76 8.25
CA PRO A 103 1.84 -18.47 7.69
C PRO A 103 2.93 -19.27 8.40
N ILE A 104 4.09 -19.43 7.77
CA ILE A 104 5.22 -20.16 8.37
C ILE A 104 5.76 -19.44 9.61
N ILE A 105 5.82 -18.11 9.54
CA ILE A 105 6.16 -17.25 10.66
C ILE A 105 4.90 -16.48 11.03
N ASP A 106 4.34 -16.83 12.19
CA ASP A 106 3.19 -16.16 12.77
C ASP A 106 3.42 -14.66 12.98
N GLY A 107 2.36 -13.86 12.81
CA GLY A 107 2.40 -12.41 12.97
C GLY A 107 2.90 -11.65 11.75
N TYR A 108 3.23 -12.33 10.65
CA TYR A 108 3.61 -11.73 9.38
C TYR A 108 2.73 -12.24 8.25
N SER A 109 2.47 -11.37 7.27
CA SER A 109 1.69 -11.66 6.06
C SER A 109 2.22 -12.88 5.32
N HIS A 110 1.34 -13.61 4.64
CA HIS A 110 1.70 -14.73 3.76
C HIS A 110 2.70 -14.29 2.68
N SER A 111 2.59 -13.06 2.19
CA SER A 111 3.47 -12.50 1.16
C SER A 111 4.78 -11.93 1.72
N THR A 112 5.10 -12.14 2.99
CA THR A 112 6.40 -11.69 3.55
C THR A 112 7.54 -12.57 3.02
N LEU A 113 8.67 -11.98 2.62
CA LEU A 113 9.90 -12.70 2.30
C LEU A 113 10.53 -13.19 3.61
N ILE A 114 10.76 -14.50 3.67
CA ILE A 114 11.41 -15.15 4.81
C ILE A 114 12.65 -15.90 4.34
N ALA A 115 13.58 -16.11 5.28
CA ALA A 115 14.80 -16.87 5.06
C ALA A 115 15.01 -17.93 6.13
N LYS A 116 15.86 -18.91 5.82
CA LYS A 116 16.44 -19.83 6.81
C LYS A 116 17.89 -20.16 6.45
N ILE A 117 18.66 -20.62 7.44
CA ILE A 117 20.04 -21.07 7.25
C ILE A 117 20.07 -22.59 7.30
N GLY A 118 20.47 -23.24 6.20
CA GLY A 118 20.51 -24.69 6.12
C GLY A 118 19.13 -25.35 6.02
N GLU A 119 19.15 -26.68 5.93
CA GLU A 119 17.91 -27.45 5.72
C GLU A 119 17.01 -27.46 6.96
N GLN A 120 17.60 -27.48 8.15
CA GLN A 120 16.90 -27.58 9.44
C GLN A 120 16.85 -26.26 10.22
N GLY A 121 17.34 -25.15 9.64
CA GLY A 121 17.36 -23.86 10.31
C GLY A 121 15.96 -23.31 10.54
N LYS A 122 15.79 -22.57 11.64
CA LYS A 122 14.54 -21.88 11.95
C LYS A 122 14.32 -20.72 10.96
N PRO A 123 13.13 -20.58 10.37
CA PRO A 123 12.80 -19.43 9.55
C PRO A 123 12.85 -18.10 10.32
N PHE A 124 13.25 -17.03 9.64
CA PHE A 124 13.22 -15.66 10.12
C PHE A 124 12.75 -14.71 9.01
N VAL A 125 12.23 -13.54 9.42
CA VAL A 125 11.71 -12.52 8.51
C VAL A 125 12.84 -11.73 7.86
N VAL A 126 12.69 -11.49 6.56
CA VAL A 126 13.61 -10.64 5.77
C VAL A 126 12.94 -9.34 5.37
N GLY A 127 11.73 -9.41 4.81
CA GLY A 127 11.07 -8.20 4.29
C GLY A 127 11.86 -7.56 3.12
N SER A 128 11.74 -6.25 2.98
CA SER A 128 12.47 -5.47 1.96
C SER A 128 13.95 -5.26 2.29
N ASP A 129 14.31 -5.16 3.56
CA ASP A 129 15.70 -5.00 4.00
C ASP A 129 15.90 -5.52 5.43
N VAL A 130 16.93 -6.34 5.63
CA VAL A 130 17.33 -6.79 6.96
C VAL A 130 18.85 -6.92 7.07
N THR A 131 19.38 -6.57 8.24
CA THR A 131 20.73 -6.98 8.66
C THR A 131 20.60 -8.03 9.75
N PHE A 132 21.30 -9.16 9.60
CA PHE A 132 21.28 -10.24 10.59
C PHE A 132 22.68 -10.81 10.82
N THR A 133 22.91 -11.29 12.05
CA THR A 133 24.06 -12.13 12.38
C THR A 133 23.69 -13.58 12.16
N ALA A 134 24.46 -14.30 11.34
CA ALA A 134 24.18 -15.71 11.11
C ALA A 134 24.35 -16.53 12.40
N SER A 135 23.31 -17.26 12.81
CA SER A 135 23.31 -18.10 14.01
C SER A 135 24.12 -19.39 13.82
N GLU A 136 24.27 -19.84 12.58
CA GLU A 136 24.91 -21.09 12.22
C GLU A 136 25.55 -21.02 10.82
N ASN A 137 26.35 -22.02 10.48
CA ASN A 137 26.95 -22.14 9.16
C ASN A 137 25.97 -22.86 8.22
N GLY A 138 25.71 -22.32 7.04
CA GLY A 138 24.85 -23.01 6.08
C GLY A 138 24.50 -22.21 4.84
N PRO A 139 23.82 -22.85 3.86
CA PRO A 139 23.22 -22.12 2.74
C PRO A 139 22.14 -21.18 3.25
N LEU A 140 22.13 -19.94 2.77
CA LEU A 140 21.02 -19.03 2.99
C LEU A 140 19.93 -19.33 1.97
N MET A 141 18.73 -19.61 2.44
CA MET A 141 17.59 -20.01 1.60
C MET A 141 16.42 -19.07 1.81
N PHE A 142 15.63 -18.84 0.76
CA PHE A 142 14.51 -17.88 0.77
C PHE A 142 13.20 -18.50 0.29
N ARG A 143 12.07 -17.97 0.75
CA ARG A 143 10.74 -18.25 0.19
C ARG A 143 9.74 -17.18 0.62
N THR A 144 8.54 -17.29 0.09
CA THR A 144 7.35 -16.57 0.58
C THR A 144 6.85 -17.23 1.88
N ASN A 145 6.31 -16.44 2.82
CA ASN A 145 5.81 -16.87 4.14
C ASN A 145 4.52 -17.71 4.11
N ASP A 146 4.11 -18.15 2.93
CA ASP A 146 2.94 -18.98 2.70
C ASP A 146 3.14 -20.43 3.13
N VAL A 147 2.05 -21.16 3.30
CA VAL A 147 2.01 -22.55 3.74
C VAL A 147 2.85 -23.47 2.84
N ILE A 148 3.39 -24.54 3.43
CA ILE A 148 4.13 -25.56 2.69
C ILE A 148 3.14 -26.51 2.01
N ASN A 149 3.28 -26.73 0.70
CA ASN A 149 2.33 -27.50 -0.13
C ASN A 149 0.95 -26.84 -0.23
N GLY A 150 0.93 -25.54 -0.54
CA GLY A 150 -0.27 -24.77 -0.83
C GLY A 150 -0.91 -25.16 -2.16
N ASN A 151 -1.79 -24.29 -2.66
CA ASN A 151 -2.57 -24.56 -3.86
C ASN A 151 -1.82 -24.21 -5.16
N HIS A 152 -0.53 -23.84 -5.08
CA HIS A 152 0.31 -23.43 -6.21
C HIS A 152 -0.27 -22.24 -7.01
N ASP A 153 -0.98 -21.37 -6.32
CA ASP A 153 -1.72 -20.23 -6.85
C ASP A 153 -1.01 -18.88 -6.61
N ASN A 154 0.21 -18.95 -6.09
CA ASN A 154 1.09 -17.81 -5.88
C ASN A 154 1.66 -17.29 -7.22
N GLU A 155 1.80 -15.98 -7.32
CA GLU A 155 2.27 -15.32 -8.54
C GLU A 155 3.32 -14.25 -8.24
N GLY A 156 4.21 -14.01 -9.20
CA GLY A 156 5.26 -13.00 -9.10
C GLY A 156 6.57 -13.52 -8.50
N TYR A 157 7.47 -12.58 -8.25
CA TYR A 157 8.81 -12.86 -7.75
C TYR A 157 9.42 -11.63 -7.08
N VAL A 158 10.41 -11.88 -6.23
CA VAL A 158 11.30 -10.86 -5.68
C VAL A 158 12.73 -11.19 -6.06
N ASP A 159 13.50 -10.16 -6.42
CA ASP A 159 14.94 -10.21 -6.62
C ASP A 159 15.60 -9.83 -5.30
N VAL A 160 16.45 -10.72 -4.80
CA VAL A 160 17.12 -10.64 -3.50
C VAL A 160 18.60 -10.40 -3.72
N GLU A 161 19.16 -9.41 -3.05
CA GLU A 161 20.59 -9.11 -3.01
C GLU A 161 21.14 -9.36 -1.60
N ILE A 162 22.26 -10.07 -1.53
CA ILE A 162 22.92 -10.50 -0.30
C ILE A 162 24.34 -9.94 -0.28
N ALA A 163 24.68 -9.21 0.76
CA ALA A 163 25.99 -8.60 0.97
C ALA A 163 26.48 -8.85 2.40
N PHE A 164 27.77 -8.64 2.65
CA PHE A 164 28.22 -8.42 4.03
C PHE A 164 27.62 -7.11 4.54
N ALA A 165 27.19 -7.08 5.80
CA ALA A 165 26.86 -5.82 6.44
C ALA A 165 28.17 -5.15 6.84
N ASP A 166 28.54 -4.05 6.17
CA ASP A 166 29.74 -3.29 6.51
C ASP A 166 29.71 -2.97 8.01
N SER A 167 30.85 -3.14 8.68
CA SER A 167 31.01 -2.79 10.09
C SER A 167 31.03 -1.27 10.26
N ASN A 168 29.88 -0.64 10.13
CA ASN A 168 29.60 0.66 10.72
C ASN A 168 28.47 0.50 11.75
N PRO A 169 28.79 0.32 13.05
CA PRO A 169 27.79 0.06 14.07
C PRO A 169 27.15 1.39 14.51
N ALA A 170 26.11 1.81 13.78
CA ALA A 170 25.20 2.85 14.24
C ALA A 170 23.81 2.68 13.65
N ILE A 171 23.19 1.53 13.89
CA ILE A 171 21.75 1.38 14.14
C ILE A 171 21.63 0.11 15.00
N ALA A 172 21.23 0.28 16.26
CA ALA A 172 20.97 -0.83 17.16
C ALA A 172 19.70 -1.58 16.72
N SER A 173 19.83 -2.88 16.46
CA SER A 173 18.66 -3.77 16.40
C SER A 173 17.96 -3.82 17.77
N PRO A 174 16.62 -3.76 17.84
CA PRO A 174 15.90 -4.04 19.06
C PRO A 174 15.98 -5.54 19.36
N ASN A 175 16.53 -5.88 20.53
CA ASN A 175 16.58 -7.25 21.05
C ASN A 175 15.15 -7.69 21.49
N PRO A 176 14.75 -8.96 21.32
CA PRO A 176 13.43 -9.43 21.69
C PRO A 176 13.40 -9.75 23.18
N ALA A 177 12.77 -8.87 23.97
CA ALA A 177 12.50 -9.15 25.38
C ALA A 177 11.13 -9.79 25.55
N MET A 178 11.12 -11.03 26.05
CA MET A 178 9.97 -11.70 26.62
C MET A 178 9.35 -10.81 27.71
N ILE A 179 8.07 -10.49 27.58
CA ILE A 179 7.30 -9.85 28.65
C ILE A 179 6.83 -10.95 29.61
N THR A 180 7.56 -11.15 30.70
CA THR A 180 7.06 -11.85 31.89
C THR A 180 6.22 -10.89 32.72
N LEU A 181 4.94 -11.24 32.94
CA LEU A 181 4.03 -10.56 33.86
C LEU A 181 4.54 -10.66 35.31
N PRO A 182 4.55 -9.56 36.10
CA PRO A 182 4.72 -9.65 37.55
C PRO A 182 3.37 -9.89 38.26
N PRO A 183 3.36 -10.57 39.43
CA PRO A 183 2.15 -10.89 40.18
C PRO A 183 1.78 -9.82 41.23
N GLY A 184 0.48 -9.73 41.53
CA GLY A 184 0.00 -9.51 42.90
C GLY A 184 -0.40 -8.09 43.34
N THR A 185 -1.71 -7.83 43.25
CA THR A 185 -2.59 -7.22 44.28
C THR A 185 -2.11 -6.01 45.11
N GLN A 186 -2.79 -4.87 44.90
CA GLN A 186 -3.25 -4.04 46.02
C GLN A 186 -4.75 -3.74 45.87
N GLN A 187 -5.43 -4.00 46.98
CA GLN A 187 -6.87 -3.87 47.22
C GLN A 187 -7.17 -2.42 47.60
N LEU A 188 -8.06 -1.75 46.86
CA LEU A 188 -8.65 -0.48 47.28
C LEU A 188 -10.17 -0.60 47.33
N SER A 189 -10.66 -0.23 48.50
CA SER A 189 -12.00 -0.33 49.05
C SER A 189 -13.06 0.49 48.32
N ALA A 190 -14.26 -0.07 48.27
CA ALA A 190 -15.46 0.56 47.74
C ALA A 190 -15.99 1.66 48.69
N SER A 191 -16.22 2.85 48.14
CA SER A 191 -17.14 3.84 48.67
C SER A 191 -17.98 4.38 47.51
N SER A 192 -19.29 4.18 47.57
CA SER A 192 -20.25 4.70 46.61
C SER A 192 -20.57 6.17 46.92
N PRO A 193 -20.61 7.06 45.90
CA PRO A 193 -21.42 8.25 45.97
C PRO A 193 -22.43 8.34 44.81
N THR A 194 -23.70 8.39 45.21
CA THR A 194 -24.78 9.26 44.74
C THR A 194 -24.73 9.80 43.29
N VAL A 195 -25.66 9.34 42.46
CA VAL A 195 -25.95 9.90 41.13
C VAL A 195 -26.58 11.29 41.29
N GLN A 196 -25.88 12.33 40.84
CA GLN A 196 -26.49 13.62 40.49
C GLN A 196 -26.77 13.62 38.97
N PRO A 197 -27.86 14.24 38.50
CA PRO A 197 -28.13 14.34 37.08
C PRO A 197 -27.03 15.22 36.45
N MET A 198 -26.20 14.62 35.60
CA MET A 198 -25.15 15.33 34.88
C MET A 198 -25.79 16.36 33.95
N SER A 199 -25.46 17.63 34.17
CA SER A 199 -25.61 18.68 33.16
C SER A 199 -24.89 18.27 31.88
N ASN A 200 -25.48 18.59 30.72
CA ASN A 200 -25.04 18.29 29.35
C ASN A 200 -23.60 18.70 28.95
N ALA A 201 -22.76 19.22 29.86
CA ALA A 201 -21.38 19.60 29.56
C ALA A 201 -20.43 18.42 29.29
N ALA A 202 -20.77 17.20 29.75
CA ALA A 202 -19.94 16.02 29.53
C ALA A 202 -20.07 15.38 28.14
N ILE A 203 -21.10 15.76 27.36
CA ILE A 203 -21.28 15.28 25.97
C ILE A 203 -20.48 16.14 24.98
N ASP A 204 -20.25 17.43 25.27
CA ASP A 204 -19.43 18.30 24.41
C ASP A 204 -17.91 18.06 24.57
N ALA A 205 -17.47 17.51 25.71
CA ALA A 205 -16.04 17.34 26.02
C ALA A 205 -15.40 16.06 25.42
N ILE A 206 -16.17 15.19 24.77
CA ILE A 206 -15.66 13.97 24.09
C ILE A 206 -15.44 14.23 22.57
N GLY A 207 -15.81 15.41 22.05
CA GLY A 207 -15.78 15.75 20.63
C GLY A 207 -14.56 16.54 20.12
N THR A 208 -13.46 16.66 20.88
CA THR A 208 -12.34 17.54 20.50
C THR A 208 -10.95 16.94 20.70
N ILE A 209 -10.75 15.65 20.37
CA ILE A 209 -9.41 15.26 19.93
C ILE A 209 -9.33 15.69 18.47
N PRO A 210 -8.50 16.68 18.09
CA PRO A 210 -8.28 16.98 16.68
C PRO A 210 -7.79 15.69 16.05
N LEU A 211 -8.58 15.10 15.13
CA LEU A 211 -8.10 13.98 14.33
C LEU A 211 -6.81 14.44 13.68
N ARG A 212 -5.72 13.69 13.90
CA ARG A 212 -4.46 14.00 13.24
C ARG A 212 -4.71 13.92 11.73
N ARG A 213 -4.19 14.90 11.00
CA ARG A 213 -4.38 15.02 9.55
C ARG A 213 -3.04 14.75 8.90
N ALA A 214 -2.96 13.78 8.01
CA ALA A 214 -1.74 13.47 7.26
C ALA A 214 -2.06 13.47 5.77
N ALA A 215 -1.15 13.98 4.96
CA ALA A 215 -1.29 13.97 3.52
C ALA A 215 -0.04 13.49 2.81
N LEU A 216 -0.23 12.69 1.76
CA LEU A 216 0.79 12.39 0.76
C LEU A 216 0.36 13.03 -0.56
N VAL A 217 1.18 13.95 -1.05
CA VAL A 217 0.93 14.73 -2.26
C VAL A 217 2.03 14.43 -3.27
N ILE A 218 1.66 13.91 -4.43
CA ILE A 218 2.58 13.53 -5.50
C ILE A 218 2.23 14.28 -6.78
N GLY A 219 3.22 14.93 -7.39
CA GLY A 219 3.07 15.61 -8.69
C GLY A 219 4.18 15.21 -9.65
N ASN A 220 3.83 14.55 -10.75
CA ASN A 220 4.79 14.09 -11.76
C ASN A 220 4.53 14.80 -13.09
N SER A 221 5.53 15.53 -13.59
CA SER A 221 5.49 16.34 -14.81
C SER A 221 6.61 15.98 -15.79
N GLU A 222 7.83 15.75 -15.29
CA GLU A 222 9.05 15.56 -16.09
C GLU A 222 9.20 14.14 -16.64
N TYR A 223 8.16 13.64 -17.30
CA TYR A 223 8.23 12.36 -18.00
C TYR A 223 9.15 12.44 -19.21
N ALA A 224 10.01 11.44 -19.40
CA ALA A 224 10.83 11.32 -20.60
C ALA A 224 9.98 11.23 -21.90
N PHE A 225 8.73 10.77 -21.77
CA PHE A 225 7.74 10.75 -22.84
C PHE A 225 6.46 11.45 -22.39
N SER A 226 5.91 12.32 -23.24
CA SER A 226 4.67 13.06 -22.96
C SER A 226 4.71 13.84 -21.62
N PRO A 227 5.65 14.77 -21.43
CA PRO A 227 5.72 15.58 -20.22
C PRO A 227 4.40 16.36 -20.01
N LEU A 228 4.05 16.59 -18.76
CA LEU A 228 2.85 17.34 -18.37
C LEU A 228 3.26 18.71 -17.81
N LYS A 229 2.43 19.73 -18.05
CA LYS A 229 2.76 21.11 -17.68
C LYS A 229 2.52 21.41 -16.19
N ASN A 230 1.40 20.93 -15.65
CA ASN A 230 0.84 21.41 -14.38
C ASN A 230 1.07 20.54 -13.13
N PRO A 231 1.24 19.20 -13.19
CA PRO A 231 1.20 18.38 -11.98
C PRO A 231 2.13 18.78 -10.84
N VAL A 232 3.33 19.28 -11.15
CA VAL A 232 4.27 19.78 -10.13
C VAL A 232 3.76 21.06 -9.46
N ASN A 233 3.15 21.97 -10.22
CA ASN A 233 2.55 23.19 -9.68
C ASN A 233 1.31 22.85 -8.84
N ASP A 234 0.48 21.96 -9.37
CA ASP A 234 -0.72 21.46 -8.71
C ASP A 234 -0.38 20.83 -7.34
N ALA A 235 0.62 19.94 -7.32
CA ALA A 235 1.08 19.30 -6.09
C ALA A 235 1.67 20.29 -5.08
N LYS A 236 2.45 21.28 -5.52
CA LYS A 236 2.96 22.35 -4.63
C LYS A 236 1.81 23.15 -4.01
N ALA A 237 0.89 23.63 -4.83
CA ALA A 237 -0.26 24.42 -4.38
C ALA A 237 -1.16 23.63 -3.42
N MET A 238 -1.38 22.34 -3.71
CA MET A 238 -2.12 21.42 -2.85
C MET A 238 -1.42 21.19 -1.50
N ALA A 239 -0.11 20.94 -1.52
CA ALA A 239 0.68 20.76 -0.30
C ALA A 239 0.65 22.00 0.60
N ASP A 240 0.78 23.19 0.02
CA ASP A 240 0.71 24.46 0.75
C ASP A 240 -0.69 24.68 1.34
N SER A 241 -1.74 24.40 0.58
CA SER A 241 -3.13 24.52 1.05
C SER A 241 -3.43 23.55 2.19
N LEU A 242 -3.07 22.27 2.05
CA LEU A 242 -3.29 21.25 3.06
C LEU A 242 -2.50 21.54 4.35
N SER A 243 -1.28 22.04 4.21
CA SER A 243 -0.47 22.47 5.35
C SER A 243 -1.15 23.60 6.14
N ARG A 244 -1.73 24.61 5.45
CA ARG A 244 -2.55 25.66 6.09
C ARG A 244 -3.82 25.12 6.75
N LEU A 245 -4.35 24.01 6.25
CA LEU A 245 -5.51 23.29 6.79
C LEU A 245 -5.16 22.28 7.89
N GLY A 246 -3.91 22.29 8.36
CA GLY A 246 -3.45 21.50 9.51
C GLY A 246 -3.07 20.06 9.18
N PHE A 247 -2.84 19.71 7.91
CA PHE A 247 -2.26 18.42 7.53
C PHE A 247 -0.74 18.41 7.73
N GLU A 248 -0.22 17.29 8.23
CA GLU A 248 1.19 16.92 8.07
C GLU A 248 1.41 16.42 6.65
N VAL A 249 2.05 17.22 5.81
CA VAL A 249 2.19 16.93 4.37
C VAL A 249 3.56 16.34 4.03
N THR A 250 3.54 15.19 3.36
CA THR A 250 4.68 14.68 2.59
C THR A 250 4.46 15.01 1.11
N LEU A 251 5.34 15.85 0.55
CA LEU A 251 5.33 16.23 -0.87
C LEU A 251 6.42 15.48 -1.63
N LEU A 252 6.06 14.84 -2.75
CA LEU A 252 6.98 14.24 -3.71
C LEU A 252 6.73 14.83 -5.09
N LEU A 253 7.79 15.33 -5.73
CA LEU A 253 7.74 15.91 -7.07
C LEU A 253 8.61 15.07 -7.99
N ASP A 254 8.10 14.79 -9.20
CA ASP A 254 8.78 14.04 -10.25
C ASP A 254 9.40 12.71 -9.75
N GLY A 255 8.64 12.01 -8.92
CA GLY A 255 9.07 10.80 -8.25
C GLY A 255 9.26 9.63 -9.21
N ASN A 256 10.39 8.94 -9.05
CA ASN A 256 10.61 7.63 -9.64
C ASN A 256 9.82 6.55 -8.87
N GLN A 257 9.79 5.31 -9.41
CA GLN A 257 8.98 4.24 -8.81
C GLN A 257 9.34 3.98 -7.34
N GLU A 258 10.63 3.86 -7.04
CA GLU A 258 11.14 3.56 -5.69
C GLU A 258 10.77 4.67 -4.69
N GLN A 259 10.90 5.94 -5.11
CA GLN A 259 10.54 7.09 -4.29
C GLN A 259 9.04 7.15 -4.01
N MET A 260 8.20 6.83 -5.00
CA MET A 260 6.76 6.76 -4.82
C MET A 260 6.37 5.64 -3.84
N GLU A 261 6.91 4.43 -4.02
CA GLU A 261 6.66 3.29 -3.14
C GLU A 261 7.13 3.58 -1.70
N ALA A 262 8.32 4.17 -1.53
CA ALA A 262 8.83 4.57 -0.22
C ALA A 262 7.99 5.66 0.45
N ALA A 263 7.47 6.63 -0.33
CA ALA A 263 6.59 7.67 0.19
C ALA A 263 5.24 7.10 0.64
N ILE A 264 4.70 6.13 -0.10
CA ILE A 264 3.46 5.41 0.24
C ILE A 264 3.65 4.59 1.52
N ASP A 265 4.75 3.85 1.64
CA ASP A 265 5.08 3.10 2.86
C ASP A 265 5.19 4.02 4.08
N LYS A 266 5.95 5.12 3.95
CA LYS A 266 6.09 6.12 5.02
C LYS A 266 4.72 6.68 5.42
N PHE A 267 3.87 6.99 4.43
CA PHE A 267 2.51 7.47 4.67
C PHE A 267 1.65 6.41 5.39
N GLY A 268 1.73 5.15 4.98
CA GLY A 268 0.99 4.06 5.63
C GLY A 268 1.40 3.83 7.09
N ARG A 269 2.68 4.00 7.41
CA ARG A 269 3.15 3.96 8.81
C ARG A 269 2.55 5.08 9.67
N LEU A 270 2.30 6.27 9.10
CA LEU A 270 1.57 7.34 9.79
C LEU A 270 0.10 6.98 9.99
N MET A 271 -0.53 6.40 8.97
CA MET A 271 -1.95 5.99 8.99
C MET A 271 -2.23 4.84 9.99
N SER A 272 -1.24 3.97 10.22
CA SER A 272 -1.33 2.83 11.14
C SER A 272 -1.61 3.22 12.60
N ALA A 273 -1.38 4.48 12.97
CA ALA A 273 -1.64 4.96 14.32
C ALA A 273 -3.14 5.14 14.64
N GLY A 274 -4.01 5.05 13.62
CA GLY A 274 -5.47 5.11 13.75
C GLY A 274 -6.03 6.49 14.18
N LYS A 275 -7.33 6.70 13.95
CA LYS A 275 -8.04 7.97 14.24
C LYS A 275 -7.41 9.16 13.50
N LEU A 276 -7.13 8.99 12.21
CA LEU A 276 -6.56 10.03 11.35
C LEU A 276 -7.46 10.33 10.16
N VAL A 277 -7.29 11.55 9.63
CA VAL A 277 -7.70 11.90 8.27
C VAL A 277 -6.47 11.75 7.39
N GLY A 278 -6.47 10.73 6.55
CA GLY A 278 -5.45 10.52 5.51
C GLY A 278 -5.92 11.10 4.19
N LEU A 279 -5.11 11.93 3.56
CA LEU A 279 -5.37 12.45 2.23
C LEU A 279 -4.23 12.09 1.28
N PHE A 280 -4.53 11.34 0.24
CA PHE A 280 -3.63 11.11 -0.88
C PHE A 280 -4.05 11.96 -2.07
N TYR A 281 -3.12 12.75 -2.60
CA TYR A 281 -3.31 13.52 -3.82
C TYR A 281 -2.25 13.11 -4.84
N PHE A 282 -2.69 12.79 -6.06
CA PHE A 282 -1.78 12.54 -7.19
C PHE A 282 -2.19 13.35 -8.41
N ALA A 283 -1.22 14.05 -8.99
CA ALA A 283 -1.30 14.64 -10.33
C ALA A 283 -0.22 14.04 -11.22
N GLY A 284 -0.59 13.62 -12.44
CA GLY A 284 0.33 13.00 -13.39
C GLY A 284 -0.32 12.03 -14.38
N HIS A 285 0.48 11.15 -14.98
CA HIS A 285 -0.04 10.08 -15.84
C HIS A 285 -0.60 8.93 -15.00
N GLY A 286 -1.81 8.47 -15.36
CA GLY A 286 -2.43 7.29 -14.78
C GLY A 286 -3.00 6.38 -15.87
N VAL A 287 -2.88 5.06 -15.68
CA VAL A 287 -3.38 4.07 -16.64
C VAL A 287 -4.17 2.97 -15.97
N GLN A 288 -5.10 2.37 -16.72
CA GLN A 288 -5.78 1.15 -16.32
C GLN A 288 -5.24 -0.04 -17.11
N VAL A 289 -4.92 -1.11 -16.40
CA VAL A 289 -4.56 -2.40 -16.99
C VAL A 289 -5.30 -3.49 -16.24
N ASP A 290 -6.07 -4.30 -16.98
CA ASP A 290 -6.82 -5.47 -16.45
C ASP A 290 -7.68 -5.15 -15.22
N GLY A 291 -8.41 -4.03 -15.27
CA GLY A 291 -9.29 -3.60 -14.18
C GLY A 291 -8.57 -2.93 -13.00
N SER A 292 -7.24 -2.82 -13.02
CA SER A 292 -6.43 -2.18 -11.98
C SER A 292 -5.89 -0.83 -12.44
N ASN A 293 -5.77 0.10 -11.49
CA ASN A 293 -5.26 1.45 -11.73
C ASN A 293 -3.82 1.60 -11.30
N TYR A 294 -3.03 2.26 -12.15
CA TYR A 294 -1.61 2.47 -11.93
C TYR A 294 -1.25 3.95 -12.12
N LEU A 295 -0.45 4.47 -11.21
CA LEU A 295 0.19 5.77 -11.27
C LEU A 295 1.55 5.59 -11.95
N ILE A 296 1.88 6.44 -12.92
CA ILE A 296 3.11 6.30 -13.70
C ILE A 296 4.23 7.16 -13.07
N PRO A 297 5.35 6.54 -12.65
CA PRO A 297 6.57 7.25 -12.24
C PRO A 297 7.28 7.95 -13.40
N THR A 298 8.10 8.96 -13.11
CA THR A 298 8.81 9.73 -14.13
C THR A 298 9.89 8.92 -14.87
N ASP A 299 10.45 7.89 -14.23
CA ASP A 299 11.46 6.99 -14.78
C ASP A 299 10.87 5.76 -15.51
N ALA A 300 9.54 5.64 -15.58
CA ALA A 300 8.88 4.46 -16.10
C ALA A 300 9.09 4.28 -17.62
N VAL A 301 9.85 3.25 -17.99
CA VAL A 301 10.03 2.86 -19.41
C VAL A 301 9.05 1.75 -19.79
N ILE A 302 7.85 2.11 -20.23
CA ILE A 302 6.79 1.15 -20.55
C ILE A 302 6.79 0.86 -22.05
N LYS A 303 7.23 -0.35 -22.45
CA LYS A 303 7.28 -0.78 -23.86
C LYS A 303 6.13 -1.71 -24.23
N ARG A 304 5.50 -2.35 -23.24
CA ARG A 304 4.34 -3.24 -23.40
C ARG A 304 3.40 -3.18 -22.19
N GLN A 305 2.13 -3.54 -22.37
CA GLN A 305 1.10 -3.51 -21.30
C GLN A 305 1.52 -4.27 -20.03
N SER A 306 2.18 -5.42 -20.17
CA SER A 306 2.67 -6.18 -19.01
C SER A 306 3.72 -5.44 -18.19
N ASP A 307 4.45 -4.49 -18.77
CA ASP A 307 5.47 -3.70 -18.05
C ASP A 307 4.82 -2.76 -17.03
N VAL A 308 3.58 -2.31 -17.25
CA VAL A 308 2.83 -1.44 -16.33
C VAL A 308 2.77 -2.05 -14.94
N ARG A 309 2.53 -3.36 -14.86
CA ARG A 309 2.43 -4.08 -13.58
C ARG A 309 3.73 -4.05 -12.75
N TYR A 310 4.88 -3.86 -13.40
CA TYR A 310 6.19 -3.93 -12.75
C TYR A 310 6.88 -2.57 -12.63
N LYS A 311 6.53 -1.61 -13.49
CA LYS A 311 7.20 -0.30 -13.61
C LYS A 311 6.32 0.88 -13.20
N ALA A 312 5.10 0.62 -12.77
CA ALA A 312 4.17 1.63 -12.30
C ALA A 312 3.68 1.25 -10.89
N VAL A 313 3.10 2.22 -10.20
CA VAL A 313 2.64 2.04 -8.82
C VAL A 313 1.14 1.75 -8.83
N ASN A 314 0.72 0.61 -8.29
CA ASN A 314 -0.68 0.24 -8.24
C ASN A 314 -1.42 1.08 -7.18
N ILE A 315 -2.57 1.67 -7.52
CA ILE A 315 -3.35 2.49 -6.56
C ILE A 315 -3.82 1.70 -5.34
N GLY A 316 -3.97 0.38 -5.48
CA GLY A 316 -4.28 -0.53 -4.38
C GLY A 316 -3.24 -0.50 -3.27
N GLN A 317 -1.97 -0.20 -3.58
CA GLN A 317 -0.94 0.00 -2.56
C GLN A 317 -1.22 1.25 -1.72
N VAL A 318 -1.70 2.33 -2.36
CA VAL A 318 -2.09 3.56 -1.66
C VAL A 318 -3.32 3.31 -0.79
N LEU A 319 -4.35 2.66 -1.32
CA LEU A 319 -5.55 2.31 -0.55
C LEU A 319 -5.22 1.43 0.65
N GLY A 320 -4.38 0.41 0.47
CA GLY A 320 -3.92 -0.46 1.55
C GLY A 320 -3.11 0.30 2.60
N ALA A 321 -2.24 1.23 2.19
CA ALA A 321 -1.51 2.10 3.12
C ALA A 321 -2.43 3.00 3.94
N MET A 322 -3.59 3.37 3.42
CA MET A 322 -4.54 4.25 4.10
C MET A 322 -5.56 3.51 4.98
N GLU A 323 -5.66 2.19 4.86
CA GLU A 323 -6.66 1.38 5.53
C GLU A 323 -6.54 1.46 7.06
N GLY A 324 -7.70 1.55 7.73
CA GLY A 324 -7.81 1.54 9.19
C GLY A 324 -9.25 1.81 9.62
N GLU A 325 -9.78 1.04 10.56
CA GLU A 325 -11.22 1.06 10.91
C GLU A 325 -11.73 2.43 11.37
N ASP A 326 -10.86 3.25 11.98
CA ASP A 326 -11.18 4.60 12.48
C ASP A 326 -10.64 5.74 11.59
N ASN A 327 -10.13 5.44 10.40
CA ASN A 327 -9.51 6.43 9.52
C ASN A 327 -10.51 6.95 8.47
N LEU A 328 -10.54 8.27 8.26
CA LEU A 328 -11.10 8.86 7.06
C LEU A 328 -10.04 8.87 5.97
N GLN A 329 -10.35 8.27 4.82
CA GLN A 329 -9.41 8.06 3.72
C GLN A 329 -9.89 8.86 2.51
N ILE A 330 -9.13 9.86 2.10
CA ILE A 330 -9.47 10.75 0.98
C ILE A 330 -8.44 10.52 -0.12
N LEU A 331 -8.84 9.97 -1.26
CA LEU A 331 -7.99 9.87 -2.45
C LEU A 331 -8.46 10.89 -3.48
N ILE A 332 -7.55 11.69 -4.01
CA ILE A 332 -7.82 12.67 -5.05
C ILE A 332 -6.86 12.41 -6.22
N LEU A 333 -7.40 12.07 -7.37
CA LEU A 333 -6.65 11.69 -8.56
C LEU A 333 -6.89 12.71 -9.67
N ASP A 334 -5.93 13.62 -9.84
CA ASP A 334 -5.83 14.57 -10.95
C ASP A 334 -4.92 14.00 -12.05
N ALA A 335 -5.28 12.81 -12.52
CA ALA A 335 -4.51 12.10 -13.51
C ALA A 335 -5.18 12.14 -14.88
N CYS A 336 -4.40 12.48 -15.91
CA CYS A 336 -4.80 12.28 -17.29
C CYS A 336 -4.95 10.78 -17.57
N ARG A 337 -6.06 10.45 -18.21
CA ARG A 337 -6.54 9.09 -18.48
C ARG A 337 -6.33 8.68 -19.95
N ASP A 338 -5.73 9.57 -20.75
CA ASP A 338 -5.23 9.24 -22.08
C ASP A 338 -4.00 8.37 -21.92
N ASN A 339 -4.09 7.13 -22.38
CA ASN A 339 -3.03 6.14 -22.25
C ASN A 339 -1.77 6.66 -22.99
N PRO A 340 -0.68 7.04 -22.31
CA PRO A 340 0.53 7.53 -22.96
C PRO A 340 1.26 6.41 -23.72
N LEU A 341 0.75 5.18 -23.64
CA LEU A 341 1.35 4.03 -24.28
C LEU A 341 1.09 4.02 -25.81
N PRO A 342 2.06 3.56 -26.62
CA PRO A 342 1.94 3.45 -28.08
C PRO A 342 0.60 2.89 -28.60
N ARG A 343 0.12 3.35 -29.76
CA ARG A 343 -1.21 3.02 -30.35
C ARG A 343 -1.53 1.51 -30.52
N SER A 344 -0.56 0.63 -30.32
CA SER A 344 -0.71 -0.83 -30.23
C SER A 344 -1.35 -1.33 -28.92
N PHE A 345 -1.54 -0.48 -27.91
CA PHE A 345 -2.10 -0.83 -26.58
C PHE A 345 -3.62 -0.66 -26.43
N ARG A 346 -4.37 -0.68 -27.55
CA ARG A 346 -5.82 -0.40 -27.59
C ARG A 346 -6.72 -1.39 -26.84
N SER A 347 -6.19 -2.46 -26.25
CA SER A 347 -6.93 -3.36 -25.35
C SER A 347 -6.96 -2.89 -23.89
N ALA A 348 -6.15 -1.91 -23.50
CA ALA A 348 -6.26 -1.26 -22.20
C ALA A 348 -7.39 -0.22 -22.23
N GLY A 349 -8.32 -0.28 -21.26
CA GLY A 349 -9.42 0.68 -21.16
C GLY A 349 -8.92 2.12 -21.15
N ARG A 350 -9.68 3.05 -21.76
CA ARG A 350 -9.38 4.48 -21.62
C ARG A 350 -9.66 4.88 -20.17
N GLY A 351 -8.65 5.46 -19.52
CA GLY A 351 -8.73 5.96 -18.15
C GLY A 351 -8.80 4.93 -17.02
N LEU A 352 -8.86 5.41 -15.77
CA LEU A 352 -8.86 4.56 -14.58
C LEU A 352 -10.16 3.71 -14.42
N ALA A 353 -10.02 2.46 -13.97
CA ALA A 353 -11.10 1.64 -13.45
C ALA A 353 -11.85 2.33 -12.29
N LYS A 354 -13.09 1.90 -12.07
CA LYS A 354 -13.78 2.12 -10.79
C LYS A 354 -12.95 1.53 -9.64
N ILE A 355 -12.92 2.21 -8.49
CA ILE A 355 -12.18 1.77 -7.31
C ILE A 355 -13.18 1.48 -6.20
N ASP A 356 -13.27 0.23 -5.74
CA ASP A 356 -14.01 -0.10 -4.52
C ASP A 356 -13.09 0.08 -3.31
N GLY A 357 -13.23 1.21 -2.60
CA GLY A 357 -12.44 1.52 -1.41
C GLY A 357 -12.95 0.85 -0.12
N PRO A 358 -12.09 0.68 0.91
CA PRO A 358 -12.51 0.26 2.24
C PRO A 358 -13.60 1.17 2.84
N LYS A 359 -14.24 0.74 3.94
CA LYS A 359 -15.17 1.63 4.67
C LYS A 359 -14.44 2.90 5.10
N GLY A 360 -15.12 4.05 4.97
CA GLY A 360 -14.53 5.34 5.33
C GLY A 360 -13.68 5.99 4.23
N THR A 361 -13.86 5.56 2.97
CA THR A 361 -13.11 6.09 1.83
C THR A 361 -13.95 7.05 0.99
N ILE A 362 -13.32 8.15 0.57
CA ILE A 362 -13.82 9.08 -0.45
C ILE A 362 -12.79 9.17 -1.55
N ILE A 363 -13.21 9.02 -2.79
CA ILE A 363 -12.35 9.08 -3.97
C ILE A 363 -12.87 10.15 -4.92
N GLY A 364 -12.08 11.18 -5.16
CA GLY A 364 -12.32 12.23 -6.14
C GLY A 364 -11.47 12.02 -7.39
N PHE A 365 -12.10 12.10 -8.56
CA PHE A 365 -11.43 12.04 -9.86
C PHE A 365 -11.62 13.36 -10.60
N ALA A 366 -10.56 13.86 -11.23
CA ALA A 366 -10.61 15.10 -12.00
C ALA A 366 -11.51 15.03 -13.24
N THR A 367 -11.79 13.84 -13.76
CA THR A 367 -12.65 13.62 -14.93
C THR A 367 -13.36 12.27 -14.85
N SER A 368 -14.37 12.08 -15.71
CA SER A 368 -15.22 10.90 -15.74
C SER A 368 -14.47 9.68 -16.28
N PRO A 369 -14.95 8.45 -15.99
CA PRO A 369 -14.36 7.24 -16.56
C PRO A 369 -14.29 7.28 -18.09
N GLY A 370 -13.10 7.05 -18.65
CA GLY A 370 -12.87 7.09 -20.11
C GLY A 370 -12.54 8.46 -20.72
N SER A 371 -12.57 9.54 -19.94
CA SER A 371 -12.36 10.93 -20.39
C SER A 371 -11.02 11.51 -19.93
N VAL A 372 -10.60 12.66 -20.49
CA VAL A 372 -9.32 13.33 -20.19
C VAL A 372 -9.57 14.58 -19.34
N ALA A 373 -8.58 15.00 -18.54
CA ALA A 373 -8.61 16.27 -17.81
C ALA A 373 -7.95 17.36 -18.67
N ALA A 374 -8.50 18.58 -18.65
CA ALA A 374 -7.94 19.69 -19.41
C ALA A 374 -6.81 20.36 -18.61
N ASP A 375 -5.69 20.62 -19.30
CA ASP A 375 -4.54 21.31 -18.70
C ASP A 375 -4.85 22.78 -18.34
N GLY A 376 -5.84 23.42 -18.98
CA GLY A 376 -6.14 24.84 -18.75
C GLY A 376 -5.00 25.77 -19.18
N GLU A 377 -5.21 27.09 -19.05
CA GLU A 377 -4.19 28.10 -19.40
C GLU A 377 -3.40 28.61 -18.18
N ASP A 378 -3.90 28.35 -16.97
CA ASP A 378 -3.33 28.80 -15.70
C ASP A 378 -2.07 28.01 -15.30
N ASP A 379 -1.47 28.38 -14.15
CA ASP A 379 -0.33 27.68 -13.55
C ASP A 379 -0.70 26.29 -12.99
N ASN A 380 -2.00 26.08 -12.70
CA ASN A 380 -2.57 24.85 -12.16
C ASN A 380 -3.62 24.27 -13.12
N GLY A 381 -3.83 22.95 -13.08
CA GLY A 381 -4.91 22.28 -13.79
C GLY A 381 -6.29 22.75 -13.31
N ILE A 382 -7.29 22.71 -14.20
CA ILE A 382 -8.63 23.27 -13.92
C ILE A 382 -9.27 22.61 -12.69
N TYR A 383 -9.15 21.28 -12.56
CA TYR A 383 -9.69 20.56 -11.40
C TYR A 383 -9.03 21.02 -10.08
N THR A 384 -7.70 21.03 -10.05
CA THR A 384 -6.94 21.46 -8.88
C THR A 384 -7.22 22.92 -8.52
N LYS A 385 -7.33 23.83 -9.50
CA LYS A 385 -7.76 25.21 -9.27
C LYS A 385 -9.09 25.30 -8.51
N HIS A 386 -10.13 24.62 -9.00
CA HIS A 386 -11.45 24.65 -8.35
C HIS A 386 -11.42 23.98 -6.97
N LEU A 387 -10.65 22.90 -6.81
CA LEU A 387 -10.50 22.20 -5.54
C LEU A 387 -9.81 23.07 -4.48
N LEU A 388 -8.69 23.70 -4.83
CA LEU A 388 -7.95 24.62 -3.95
C LEU A 388 -8.83 25.77 -3.48
N ASN A 389 -9.64 26.36 -4.36
CA ASN A 389 -10.54 27.45 -3.99
C ASN A 389 -11.65 26.97 -3.04
N THR A 390 -12.21 25.80 -3.30
CA THR A 390 -13.40 25.31 -2.59
C THR A 390 -13.05 24.74 -1.21
N MET A 391 -11.91 24.05 -1.07
CA MET A 391 -11.49 23.46 0.22
C MET A 391 -11.20 24.51 1.31
N GLN A 392 -11.02 25.77 0.92
CA GLN A 392 -10.80 26.90 1.82
C GLN A 392 -12.10 27.58 2.26
N VAL A 393 -13.26 27.12 1.81
CA VAL A 393 -14.55 27.67 2.21
C VAL A 393 -15.00 27.03 3.53
N PRO A 394 -15.19 27.82 4.62
CA PRO A 394 -15.63 27.30 5.90
C PRO A 394 -17.02 26.68 5.86
N GLY A 395 -17.25 25.68 6.70
CA GLY A 395 -18.55 25.08 6.93
C GLY A 395 -19.02 24.11 5.83
N LEU A 396 -18.20 23.80 4.83
CA LEU A 396 -18.55 22.84 3.79
C LEU A 396 -18.15 21.42 4.17
N THR A 397 -19.07 20.47 3.97
CA THR A 397 -18.70 19.06 3.98
C THR A 397 -17.85 18.73 2.76
N ILE A 398 -17.05 17.68 2.84
CA ILE A 398 -16.22 17.22 1.72
C ILE A 398 -17.04 16.85 0.48
N GLU A 399 -18.25 16.31 0.64
CA GLU A 399 -19.18 16.06 -0.47
C GLU A 399 -19.64 17.36 -1.13
N GLU A 400 -19.90 18.41 -0.34
CA GLU A 400 -20.23 19.74 -0.86
C GLU A 400 -19.05 20.37 -1.58
N VAL A 401 -17.83 20.18 -1.07
CA VAL A 401 -16.60 20.60 -1.73
C VAL A 401 -16.50 19.94 -3.11
N PHE A 402 -16.57 18.61 -3.20
CA PHE A 402 -16.50 17.90 -4.48
C PHE A 402 -17.64 18.27 -5.43
N LYS A 403 -18.86 18.49 -4.92
CA LYS A 403 -20.00 18.94 -5.72
C LYS A 403 -19.78 20.33 -6.32
N ARG A 404 -19.21 21.27 -5.56
CA ARG A 404 -18.88 22.61 -6.05
C ARG A 404 -17.73 22.57 -7.06
N VAL A 405 -16.72 21.72 -6.82
CA VAL A 405 -15.63 21.49 -7.79
C VAL A 405 -16.20 20.95 -9.11
N LEU A 406 -17.08 19.95 -9.07
CA LEU A 406 -17.78 19.44 -10.25
C LEU A 406 -18.51 20.56 -11.01
N GLN A 407 -19.27 21.40 -10.29
CA GLN A 407 -19.98 22.52 -10.91
C GLN A 407 -19.03 23.53 -11.57
N GLY A 408 -17.96 23.93 -10.88
CA GLY A 408 -16.98 24.89 -11.38
C GLY A 408 -16.23 24.38 -12.61
N VAL A 409 -15.74 23.15 -12.56
CA VAL A 409 -15.03 22.51 -13.68
C VAL A 409 -15.96 22.32 -14.89
N ASN A 410 -17.18 21.83 -14.67
CA ASN A 410 -18.14 21.62 -15.75
C ASN A 410 -18.54 22.95 -16.42
N GLN A 411 -18.69 24.02 -15.63
CA GLN A 411 -19.00 25.35 -16.15
C GLN A 411 -17.83 25.93 -16.96
N GLU A 412 -16.61 25.88 -16.42
CA GLU A 412 -15.43 26.46 -17.07
C GLU A 412 -15.04 25.72 -18.36
N THR A 413 -15.18 24.40 -18.37
CA THR A 413 -14.85 23.57 -19.54
C THR A 413 -16.01 23.42 -20.53
N GLY A 414 -17.17 24.03 -20.27
CA GLY A 414 -18.36 23.87 -21.10
C GLY A 414 -18.84 22.41 -21.19
N GLY A 415 -18.60 21.61 -20.15
CA GLY A 415 -18.96 20.20 -20.07
C GLY A 415 -17.95 19.22 -20.70
N GLN A 416 -16.77 19.69 -21.13
CA GLN A 416 -15.74 18.80 -21.66
C GLN A 416 -15.04 17.97 -20.58
N GLN A 417 -14.96 18.50 -19.36
CA GLN A 417 -14.43 17.81 -18.19
C GLN A 417 -15.51 17.70 -17.11
N ILE A 418 -15.77 16.48 -16.67
CA ILE A 418 -16.81 16.20 -15.66
C ILE A 418 -16.14 15.41 -14.53
N PRO A 419 -15.75 16.06 -13.43
CA PRO A 419 -15.25 15.37 -12.24
C PRO A 419 -16.24 14.33 -11.70
N TRP A 420 -15.72 13.33 -11.00
CA TRP A 420 -16.55 12.29 -10.40
C TRP A 420 -16.10 11.98 -8.98
N MET A 421 -17.02 11.56 -8.12
CA MET A 421 -16.74 11.16 -6.74
C MET A 421 -17.38 9.81 -6.43
N GLU A 422 -16.65 8.97 -5.70
CA GLU A 422 -17.16 7.76 -5.08
C GLU A 422 -16.95 7.87 -3.56
N SER A 423 -17.92 7.44 -2.76
CA SER A 423 -17.82 7.51 -1.30
C SER A 423 -18.47 6.30 -0.63
N SER A 424 -17.74 5.72 0.32
CA SER A 424 -18.22 4.79 1.33
C SER A 424 -18.20 5.41 2.74
N PHE A 425 -17.84 6.70 2.84
CA PHE A 425 -17.79 7.44 4.09
C PHE A 425 -19.20 7.89 4.51
N THR A 426 -19.52 7.69 5.78
CA THR A 426 -20.83 8.01 6.35
C THR A 426 -20.77 9.09 7.43
N GLY A 427 -19.57 9.60 7.73
CA GLY A 427 -19.37 10.68 8.70
C GLY A 427 -19.49 12.06 8.04
N ASN A 428 -19.16 13.10 8.81
CA ASN A 428 -19.02 14.46 8.29
C ASN A 428 -17.57 14.88 8.44
N PHE A 429 -16.96 15.37 7.36
CA PHE A 429 -15.64 15.97 7.40
C PHE A 429 -15.68 17.34 6.74
N LEU A 430 -15.06 18.30 7.42
CA LEU A 430 -14.89 19.67 6.98
C LEU A 430 -13.40 20.00 6.98
N PHE A 431 -12.91 20.56 5.88
CA PHE A 431 -11.55 21.08 5.83
C PHE A 431 -11.39 22.23 6.84
N ILE A 432 -12.38 23.12 6.91
CA ILE A 432 -12.50 24.21 7.88
C ILE A 432 -13.91 24.13 8.53
N PRO A 433 -13.99 23.75 9.82
CA PRO A 433 -15.24 23.64 10.57
C PRO A 433 -16.05 24.94 10.65
#